data_AF-A0A352WUT8-F1
#
_entry.id   AF-A0A352WUT8-F1
#
_cell.length_a   1.000
_cell.length_b   1.000
_cell.length_c   1.000
_cell.angle_alpha   90.00
_cell.angle_beta   90.00
_cell.angle_gamma   90.00
#
_symmetry.space_group_name_H-M   'P 1'
#
loop_
_entity.id
_entity.type
_entity.pdbx_description
1 polymer ?
#
loop_
_entity_poly.entity_id
_entity_poly.type
_entity_poly.pdbx_seq_one_letter_code
_entity_poly.pdbx_strand_id
1 'polypeptide(L)' 'MELIFEKSMEGRQQSILPACDVPIYLPSQTRETLPKLPQLTENELSRHYTALAKRTFGVNDGFYPLGSCT' A
#
# COMPACT_ATOMS: atom_id res chain seq x y z
N MET A 1 9.68 -8.89 10.66
CA MET A 1 8.41 -8.46 10.03
C MET A 1 8.63 -8.67 8.56
N GLU A 2 7.73 -9.43 7.96
CA GLU A 2 7.77 -9.72 6.53
C GLU A 2 7.52 -8.46 5.71
N LEU A 3 8.11 -8.42 4.51
CA LEU A 3 7.79 -7.46 3.47
C LEU A 3 6.32 -7.60 3.06
N ILE A 4 5.74 -6.51 2.55
CA ILE A 4 4.36 -6.53 2.07
C ILE A 4 4.15 -7.56 0.94
N PHE A 5 5.20 -7.85 0.16
CA PHE A 5 5.20 -8.84 -0.91
C PHE A 5 5.21 -10.29 -0.41
N GLU A 6 5.84 -10.55 0.73
CA GLU A 6 5.89 -11.90 1.34
C GLU A 6 4.54 -12.31 1.95
N LYS A 7 3.69 -11.32 2.24
CA LYS A 7 2.31 -11.53 2.71
C LYS A 7 1.29 -11.70 1.58
N SER A 8 1.73 -11.54 0.33
CA SER A 8 0.86 -11.59 -0.85
C SER A 8 0.27 -12.99 -1.00
N MET A 9 -1.04 -13.07 -1.23
CA MET A 9 -1.73 -14.32 -1.57
C MET A 9 -2.57 -14.08 -2.82
N GLU A 10 -2.41 -14.95 -3.81
CA GLU A 10 -3.12 -14.86 -5.08
C GLU A 10 -4.65 -14.84 -4.89
N GLY A 11 -5.34 -13.99 -5.67
CA GLY A 11 -6.78 -13.79 -5.63
C GLY A 11 -7.25 -12.77 -4.58
N ARG A 12 -6.37 -12.25 -3.71
CA ARG A 12 -6.76 -11.20 -2.76
C ARG A 12 -6.77 -9.82 -3.40
N GLN A 13 -7.81 -9.06 -3.09
CA GLN A 13 -8.03 -7.73 -3.63
C GLN A 13 -8.69 -6.82 -2.60
N GLN A 14 -8.69 -5.52 -2.92
CA GLN A 14 -9.42 -4.50 -2.17
C GLN A 14 -10.76 -4.20 -2.86
N SER A 15 -11.70 -3.63 -2.11
CA SER A 15 -13.02 -3.22 -2.63
C SER A 15 -13.30 -1.74 -2.39
N ILE A 16 -12.25 -0.96 -2.14
CA ILE A 16 -12.36 0.47 -1.79
C ILE A 16 -12.90 1.34 -2.92
N LEU A 17 -12.73 0.92 -4.18
CA LEU A 17 -13.22 1.67 -5.34
C LEU A 17 -14.63 1.20 -5.73
N PRO A 18 -15.57 2.12 -5.95
CA PRO A 18 -16.90 1.75 -6.47
C PRO A 18 -16.81 1.28 -7.92
N ALA A 19 -17.92 0.73 -8.43
CA ALA A 19 -18.05 0.42 -9.85
C ALA A 19 -17.88 1.68 -10.71
N CYS A 20 -17.28 1.53 -11.89
CA CYS A 20 -17.13 2.62 -12.86
C CYS A 20 -18.51 3.10 -13.33
N ASP A 21 -18.80 4.38 -13.15
CA ASP A 21 -20.08 5.02 -13.48
C ASP A 21 -20.07 5.73 -14.84
N VAL A 22 -18.96 5.63 -15.57
CA VAL A 22 -18.74 6.22 -16.90
C VAL A 22 -18.26 5.18 -17.92
N PRO A 23 -18.39 5.43 -19.23
CA PRO A 23 -17.84 4.55 -20.26
C PRO A 23 -16.34 4.33 -20.09
N ILE A 24 -15.92 3.07 -20.19
CA ILE A 24 -14.51 2.68 -20.07
C ILE A 24 -13.81 2.89 -21.42
N TYR A 25 -12.65 3.57 -21.40
CA TYR A 25 -11.77 3.72 -22.56
C TYR A 25 -10.41 3.09 -22.28
N LEU A 26 -9.98 2.17 -23.13
CA LEU A 26 -8.68 1.50 -23.01
C LEU A 26 -7.68 2.12 -24.00
N PRO A 27 -6.41 2.32 -23.60
CA PRO A 27 -5.37 2.80 -24.50
C PRO A 27 -5.02 1.76 -25.57
N SER A 28 -4.49 2.21 -26.70
CA SER A 28 -4.06 1.34 -27.81
C SER A 28 -2.86 0.45 -27.48
N GLN A 29 -2.06 0.83 -26.48
CA GLN A 29 -0.94 0.04 -25.98
C GLN A 29 -1.16 -0.30 -24.51
N THR A 30 -1.06 -1.59 -24.19
CA THR A 30 -1.21 -2.12 -22.84
C THR A 30 0.03 -2.93 -22.46
N ARG A 31 0.25 -3.12 -21.17
CA ARG A 31 1.36 -3.97 -20.69
C ARG A 31 1.04 -5.43 -20.96
N GLU A 32 1.98 -6.14 -21.58
CA GLU A 32 1.86 -7.59 -21.80
C GLU A 32 2.02 -8.40 -20.50
N THR A 33 2.76 -7.85 -19.54
CA THR A 33 3.03 -8.50 -18.25
C THR A 33 2.43 -7.69 -17.11
N LEU A 34 1.74 -8.41 -16.21
CA LEU A 34 1.18 -7.79 -15.02
C LEU A 34 2.31 -7.31 -14.10
N PRO A 35 2.16 -6.12 -13.48
CA PRO A 35 3.10 -5.67 -12.48
C PRO A 35 3.05 -6.60 -11.26
N LYS A 36 4.21 -6.84 -10.63
CA LYS A 36 4.34 -7.69 -9.44
C LYS A 36 3.87 -6.94 -8.17
N LEU A 37 2.61 -6.55 -8.14
CA LEU A 37 1.98 -5.92 -6.98
C LEU A 37 1.53 -6.99 -5.97
N PRO A 38 1.60 -6.71 -4.66
CA PRO A 38 1.12 -7.65 -3.65
C PRO A 38 -0.41 -7.73 -3.68
N GLN A 39 -0.94 -8.93 -3.50
CA GLN A 39 -2.36 -9.23 -3.43
C GLN A 39 -2.77 -9.46 -1.98
N LEU A 40 -3.54 -8.53 -1.42
CA LEU A 40 -3.83 -8.43 0.02
C LEU A 40 -5.28 -7.99 0.24
N THR A 41 -5.85 -8.36 1.39
CA THR A 41 -7.09 -7.75 1.88
C THR A 41 -6.81 -6.39 2.53
N GLU A 42 -7.82 -5.53 2.65
CA GLU A 42 -7.71 -4.21 3.30
C GLU A 42 -7.24 -4.31 4.76
N ASN A 43 -7.71 -5.34 5.48
CA ASN A 43 -7.29 -5.60 6.86
C ASN A 43 -5.80 -5.93 6.95
N GLU A 44 -5.26 -6.71 6.01
CA GLU A 44 -3.85 -7.08 5.99
C GLU A 44 -2.96 -5.89 5.66
N LEU A 45 -3.41 -5.04 4.71
CA LEU A 45 -2.76 -3.78 4.39
C LEU A 45 -2.66 -2.88 5.64
N SER A 46 -3.79 -2.67 6.32
CA SER A 46 -3.86 -1.84 7.53
C SER A 46 -2.96 -2.38 8.65
N ARG A 47 -3.01 -3.70 8.90
CA ARG A 47 -2.15 -4.36 9.90
C ARG A 47 -0.68 -4.23 9.58
N HIS A 48 -0.29 -4.38 8.30
CA HIS A 48 1.09 -4.24 7.88
C HIS A 48 1.63 -2.84 8.16
N TYR A 49 0.96 -1.79 7.67
CA TYR A 49 1.44 -0.42 7.86
C TYR A 49 1.35 0.06 9.31
N THR A 50 0.34 -0.38 10.07
CA THR A 50 0.27 -0.10 11.52
C THR A 50 1.45 -0.73 12.26
N ALA A 51 1.83 -1.96 11.93
CA ALA A 51 3.01 -2.60 12.52
C ALA A 51 4.32 -1.93 12.09
N LEU A 52 4.39 -1.39 10.86
CA LEU A 52 5.55 -0.67 10.36
C LEU A 52 5.72 0.68 11.08
N ALA A 53 4.63 1.43 11.27
CA ALA A 53 4.64 2.71 11.98
C ALA A 53 5.17 2.57 13.43
N LYS A 54 4.84 1.48 14.12
CA LYS A 54 5.38 1.19 15.48
C LYS A 54 6.88 0.89 15.51
N ARG A 55 7.52 0.74 14.34
CA ARG A 55 8.96 0.51 14.19
C ARG A 55 9.70 1.76 13.71
N THR A 56 9.00 2.88 13.61
CA THR A 56 9.59 4.18 13.31
C THR A 56 9.54 5.06 14.55
N PHE A 57 10.44 6.03 14.63
CA PHE A 57 10.38 7.13 15.58
C PHE A 57 10.25 8.42 14.78
N GLY A 58 9.24 9.23 15.09
CA GLY A 58 8.98 10.50 14.47
C GLY A 58 8.67 11.57 15.52
N VAL A 59 8.32 12.77 15.03
CA VAL A 59 8.00 13.92 15.88
C VAL A 59 6.85 13.67 16.87
N ASN A 60 5.96 12.72 16.58
CA ASN A 60 4.85 12.34 17.46
C ASN A 60 5.27 11.37 18.57
N ASP A 61 6.44 10.73 18.47
CA ASP A 61 6.93 9.74 19.42
C ASP A 61 7.78 10.36 20.53
N GLY A 62 8.29 11.59 20.33
CA GLY A 62 9.02 12.33 21.35
C GLY A 62 9.91 13.44 20.79
N PHE A 63 10.89 13.86 21.60
CA PHE A 63 11.82 14.93 21.25
C PHE A 63 12.65 14.58 20.00
N TYR A 64 12.68 15.48 19.01
CA TYR A 64 13.31 15.26 17.70
C TYR A 64 14.24 16.44 17.32
N PRO A 65 15.39 16.63 17.99
CA PRO A 65 16.24 17.83 17.87
C PRO A 65 17.16 17.82 16.66
N LEU A 66 16.60 17.78 15.45
CA LEU A 66 17.38 17.93 14.22
C LEU A 66 17.38 19.39 13.77
N GLY A 67 18.56 20.02 13.77
CA GLY A 67 18.74 21.39 13.33
C GLY A 67 18.53 21.55 11.83
N SER A 68 18.02 22.71 11.40
CA SER A 68 17.70 23.04 10.00
C SER A 68 16.59 22.18 9.37
N CYS A 69 15.85 21.39 10.16
CA CYS A 69 14.79 20.49 9.70
C CYS A 69 13.37 20.92 10.12
N THR A 70 13.22 22.11 10.74
CA THR A 70 11.98 22.62 11.33
C THR A 70 10.74 22.29 10.52
#